data_AF-A0A935H618-F1
#
_entry.id   AF-A0A935H618-F1
#
_cell.length_a   1.000
_cell.length_b   1.000
_cell.length_c   1.000
_cell.angle_alpha   90.00
_cell.angle_beta   90.00
_cell.angle_gamma   90.00
#
_symmetry.space_group_name_H-M   'P 1'
#
loop_
_entity.id
_entity.type
_entity.pdbx_description
1 polymer ?
#
loop_
_entity_poly.entity_id
_entity_poly.type
_entity_poly.pdbx_seq_one_letter_code
_entity_poly.pdbx_strand_id
1 'polypeptide(L)'
;MHAEAFCWMRAALQYPAPAGVSMPRLPTSQPLAVTGADTRIGWPSAQPGFAFDNECPAMGVRLEGFEIDSAPVSAGAFARFVEAGGYDKAPYWPQDAGVWRAQSPHAHPQQWRRAPGGDWQVRWFDQWRALDEQAPAMHINAFEAQAYCLWAGRRLPSASEWGTRRPHAQRFSLGPQRVGADIEPLCALPRLCARPIPRLFTALVWRPP
;
A
#
# COMPACT_ATOMS: atom_id res chain seq x y z
N MET A 1 -13.39 -7.63 -2.53
CA MET A 1 -13.53 -6.55 -1.52
C MET A 1 -14.00 -7.08 -0.15
N HIS A 2 -15.15 -7.74 -0.03
CA HIS A 2 -15.64 -8.22 1.28
C HIS A 2 -14.71 -9.22 1.99
N ALA A 3 -14.08 -10.14 1.27
CA ALA A 3 -13.10 -11.06 1.88
C ALA A 3 -11.90 -10.33 2.50
N GLU A 4 -11.44 -9.24 1.88
CA GLU A 4 -10.37 -8.39 2.43
C GLU A 4 -10.86 -7.68 3.69
N ALA A 5 -12.05 -7.05 3.64
CA ALA A 5 -12.66 -6.40 4.81
C ALA A 5 -12.86 -7.38 5.97
N PHE A 6 -13.23 -8.63 5.69
CA PHE A 6 -13.33 -9.68 6.69
C PHE A 6 -11.96 -10.00 7.33
N CYS A 7 -10.89 -10.10 6.53
CA CYS A 7 -9.53 -10.31 7.05
C CYS A 7 -9.08 -9.13 7.94
N TRP A 8 -9.39 -7.89 7.54
CA TRP A 8 -9.13 -6.70 8.34
C TRP A 8 -9.89 -6.72 9.67
N MET A 9 -11.18 -7.00 9.64
CA MET A 9 -12.01 -7.11 10.84
C MET A 9 -11.47 -8.20 11.77
N ARG A 10 -11.07 -9.33 11.22
CA ARG A 10 -10.46 -10.44 11.98
C ARG A 10 -9.17 -10.00 12.68
N ALA A 11 -8.29 -9.29 11.98
CA ALA A 11 -7.05 -8.76 12.56
C ALA A 11 -7.33 -7.68 13.63
N ALA A 12 -8.29 -6.78 13.38
CA ALA A 12 -8.67 -5.73 14.32
C ALA A 12 -9.29 -6.28 15.62
N LEU A 13 -10.10 -7.34 15.50
CA LEU A 13 -10.68 -8.07 16.63
C LEU A 13 -9.70 -9.08 17.25
N GLN A 14 -8.45 -9.14 16.79
CA GLN A 14 -7.40 -9.99 17.33
C GLN A 14 -7.75 -11.49 17.32
N TYR A 15 -8.46 -11.94 16.29
CA TYR A 15 -8.61 -13.37 16.01
C TYR A 15 -7.38 -13.91 15.29
N PRO A 16 -7.06 -15.22 15.43
CA PRO A 16 -5.85 -15.79 14.85
C PRO A 16 -5.82 -15.70 13.33
N ALA A 17 -4.62 -15.60 12.74
CA ALA A 17 -4.46 -15.61 11.29
C ALA A 17 -5.15 -16.85 10.67
N PRO A 18 -5.77 -16.73 9.48
CA PRO A 18 -6.27 -17.90 8.77
C PRO A 18 -5.14 -18.92 8.53
N ALA A 19 -5.47 -20.21 8.57
CA ALA A 19 -4.49 -21.26 8.38
C ALA A 19 -3.77 -21.11 7.02
N GLY A 20 -2.44 -21.29 7.02
CA GLY A 20 -1.60 -21.17 5.83
C GLY A 20 -1.22 -19.74 5.42
N VAL A 21 -1.74 -18.70 6.10
CA VAL A 21 -1.36 -17.31 5.80
C VAL A 21 -0.09 -16.94 6.56
N SER A 22 0.91 -16.47 5.82
CA SER A 22 2.19 -16.00 6.37
C SER A 22 2.52 -14.60 5.86
N MET A 23 3.39 -13.89 6.57
CA MET A 23 3.91 -12.61 6.09
C MET A 23 4.82 -12.84 4.88
N PRO A 24 4.61 -12.13 3.76
CA PRO A 24 5.48 -12.25 2.60
C PRO A 24 6.84 -11.61 2.88
N ARG A 25 7.89 -12.14 2.25
CA ARG A 25 9.18 -11.45 2.14
C ARG A 25 9.31 -10.82 0.77
N LEU A 26 9.90 -9.63 0.74
CA LEU A 26 10.14 -8.89 -0.49
C LEU A 26 11.40 -9.41 -1.19
N PRO A 27 11.42 -9.43 -2.53
CA PRO A 27 12.66 -9.57 -3.27
C PRO A 27 13.53 -8.32 -3.09
N THR A 28 14.81 -8.42 -3.43
CA THR A 28 15.70 -7.25 -3.47
C THR A 28 15.15 -6.20 -4.44
N SER A 29 14.89 -5.00 -3.93
CA SER A 29 14.38 -3.89 -4.74
C SER A 29 15.47 -3.34 -5.66
N GLN A 30 15.09 -2.99 -6.87
CA GLN A 30 15.92 -2.35 -7.90
C GLN A 30 15.17 -1.16 -8.49
N PRO A 31 15.83 -0.03 -8.79
CA PRO A 31 15.17 1.08 -9.48
C PRO A 31 14.78 0.64 -10.89
N LEU A 32 13.52 0.88 -11.28
CA LEU A 32 13.06 0.71 -12.65
C LEU A 32 12.86 2.08 -13.29
N ALA A 33 13.63 2.36 -14.35
CA ALA A 33 13.42 3.53 -15.17
C ALA A 33 12.22 3.33 -16.11
N VAL A 34 11.31 4.30 -16.10
CA VAL A 34 10.16 4.38 -17.01
C VAL A 34 10.39 5.57 -17.91
N THR A 35 10.46 5.33 -19.22
CA THR A 35 10.60 6.40 -20.22
C THR A 35 9.32 7.22 -20.30
N GLY A 36 9.45 8.54 -20.35
CA GLY A 36 8.31 9.44 -20.51
C GLY A 36 7.60 9.20 -21.85
N ALA A 37 6.27 9.19 -21.82
CA ALA A 37 5.44 8.91 -22.98
C ALA A 37 4.03 9.47 -22.82
N ASP A 38 3.38 9.72 -23.95
CA ASP A 38 1.92 9.78 -24.01
C ASP A 38 1.38 8.35 -23.94
N THR A 39 0.62 8.05 -22.89
CA THR A 39 0.10 6.71 -22.62
C THR A 39 -1.39 6.76 -22.28
N ARG A 40 -2.01 5.60 -22.16
CA ARG A 40 -3.38 5.46 -21.68
C ARG A 40 -3.42 4.71 -20.36
N ILE A 41 -4.23 5.20 -19.43
CA ILE A 41 -4.52 4.55 -18.16
C ILE A 41 -6.02 4.29 -18.03
N GLY A 42 -6.39 3.29 -17.23
CA GLY A 42 -7.79 2.87 -17.03
C GLY A 42 -8.22 1.76 -17.98
N TRP A 43 -9.45 1.29 -17.83
CA TRP A 43 -10.05 0.23 -18.60
C TRP A 43 -10.80 0.77 -19.83
N PRO A 44 -10.46 0.35 -21.06
CA PRO A 44 -11.18 0.76 -22.26
C PRO A 44 -12.61 0.19 -22.26
N SER A 45 -13.61 1.03 -22.50
CA SER A 45 -15.02 0.60 -22.49
C SER A 45 -15.35 -0.48 -23.53
N ALA A 46 -14.60 -0.53 -24.63
CA ALA A 46 -14.77 -1.55 -25.67
C ALA A 46 -14.04 -2.88 -25.36
N GLN A 47 -13.24 -2.93 -24.28
CA GLN A 47 -12.49 -4.12 -23.92
C GLN A 47 -13.38 -5.11 -23.16
N PRO A 48 -13.43 -6.39 -23.58
CA PRO A 48 -14.21 -7.41 -22.87
C PRO A 48 -13.57 -7.73 -21.51
N GLY A 49 -14.41 -7.91 -20.49
CA GLY A 49 -13.98 -8.24 -19.13
C GLY A 49 -14.78 -7.47 -18.08
N PHE A 50 -14.35 -7.56 -16.82
CA PHE A 50 -14.91 -6.81 -15.70
C PHE A 50 -13.95 -5.71 -15.27
N ALA A 51 -14.48 -4.50 -15.08
CA ALA A 51 -13.80 -3.39 -14.44
C ALA A 51 -14.81 -2.61 -13.60
N PHE A 52 -14.35 -1.99 -12.52
CA PHE A 52 -15.20 -1.05 -11.78
C PHE A 52 -15.43 0.22 -12.61
N ASP A 53 -16.53 0.91 -12.32
CA ASP A 53 -16.89 2.16 -12.97
C ASP A 53 -15.78 3.22 -12.84
N ASN A 54 -15.14 3.31 -11.67
CA ASN A 54 -14.04 4.23 -11.39
C ASN A 54 -12.71 3.88 -12.10
N GLU A 55 -12.62 2.72 -12.74
CA GLU A 55 -11.50 2.35 -13.61
C GLU A 55 -11.76 2.74 -15.06
N CYS A 56 -12.98 3.18 -15.39
CA CYS A 56 -13.43 3.51 -16.74
C CYS A 56 -13.76 5.02 -16.88
N PRO A 57 -13.73 5.57 -18.11
CA PRO A 57 -13.12 5.00 -19.30
C PRO A 57 -11.60 5.20 -19.29
N ALA A 58 -10.88 4.40 -20.08
CA ALA A 58 -9.46 4.62 -20.29
C ALA A 58 -9.18 5.99 -20.93
N MET A 59 -8.31 6.78 -20.30
CA MET A 59 -7.99 8.16 -20.66
C MET A 59 -6.51 8.33 -21.05
N GLY A 60 -6.23 9.30 -21.92
CA GLY A 60 -4.86 9.68 -22.29
C GLY A 60 -4.20 10.51 -21.19
N VAL A 61 -2.95 10.21 -20.88
CA VAL A 61 -2.12 10.95 -19.92
C VAL A 61 -0.71 11.10 -20.47
N ARG A 62 -0.13 12.29 -20.30
CA ARG A 62 1.29 12.55 -20.56
C ARG A 62 2.06 12.25 -19.28
N LEU A 63 3.05 11.38 -19.37
CA LEU A 63 3.99 11.12 -18.27
C LEU A 63 5.40 11.53 -18.68
N GLU A 64 6.08 12.23 -17.80
CA GLU A 64 7.52 12.45 -17.89
C GLU A 64 8.29 11.17 -17.50
N GLY A 65 9.57 11.10 -17.83
CA GLY A 65 10.42 10.00 -17.39
C GLY A 65 10.58 9.97 -15.86
N PHE A 66 10.50 8.80 -15.26
CA PHE A 66 10.66 8.63 -13.80
C PHE A 66 11.28 7.28 -13.44
N GLU A 67 11.80 7.19 -12.21
CA GLU A 67 12.23 5.92 -11.63
C GLU A 67 11.28 5.48 -10.50
N ILE A 68 11.03 4.18 -10.42
CA ILE A 68 10.22 3.57 -9.37
C ILE A 68 10.83 2.25 -8.91
N ASP A 69 10.96 2.08 -7.60
CA ASP A 69 11.49 0.86 -6.99
C ASP A 69 10.70 -0.40 -7.41
N SER A 70 11.40 -1.51 -7.63
CA SER A 70 10.79 -2.76 -8.10
C SER A 70 10.00 -3.53 -7.05
N ALA A 71 10.30 -3.26 -5.79
CA ALA A 71 9.61 -3.76 -4.62
C ALA A 71 9.24 -2.59 -3.70
N PRO A 72 8.19 -2.74 -2.86
CA PRO A 72 7.84 -1.73 -1.89
C PRO A 72 8.91 -1.56 -0.80
N VAL A 73 8.78 -0.51 0.01
CA VAL A 73 9.60 -0.29 1.20
C VAL A 73 9.48 -1.47 2.16
N SER A 74 10.64 -2.00 2.55
CA SER A 74 10.71 -3.05 3.55
C SER A 74 10.52 -2.50 4.97
N ALA A 75 10.07 -3.35 5.88
CA ALA A 75 9.91 -3.02 7.28
C ALA A 75 11.25 -2.58 7.90
N GLY A 76 12.38 -3.19 7.53
CA GLY A 76 13.70 -2.78 8.00
C GLY A 76 14.08 -1.37 7.51
N ALA A 77 13.74 -1.03 6.27
CA ALA A 77 13.98 0.32 5.76
C ALA A 77 13.12 1.37 6.48
N PHE A 78 11.86 1.07 6.78
CA PHE A 78 10.99 1.95 7.55
C PHE A 78 11.42 2.05 9.03
N ALA A 79 11.89 0.95 9.62
CA ALA A 79 12.46 0.96 10.98
C ALA A 79 13.63 1.93 11.07
N ARG A 80 14.55 1.96 10.08
CA ARG A 80 15.64 2.95 10.03
C ARG A 80 15.16 4.40 9.98
N PHE A 81 14.05 4.66 9.28
CA PHE A 81 13.42 5.99 9.29
C PHE A 81 12.91 6.36 10.69
N VAL A 82 12.27 5.42 11.39
CA VAL A 82 11.84 5.60 12.78
C VAL A 82 13.04 5.87 13.69
N GLU A 83 14.09 5.04 13.64
CA GLU A 83 15.30 5.21 14.47
C GLU A 83 16.02 6.55 14.22
N ALA A 84 15.97 7.06 12.98
CA ALA A 84 16.61 8.31 12.61
C ALA A 84 15.85 9.58 13.08
N GLY A 85 14.85 9.42 13.96
CA GLY A 85 13.99 10.50 14.44
C GLY A 85 13.03 11.00 13.35
N GLY A 86 12.64 10.13 12.41
CA GLY A 86 11.77 10.50 11.30
C GLY A 86 10.41 11.08 11.72
N TYR A 87 9.91 10.66 12.89
CA TYR A 87 8.68 11.16 13.48
C TYR A 87 8.84 12.49 14.23
N ASP A 88 10.07 12.96 14.46
CA ASP A 88 10.34 14.15 15.28
C ASP A 88 10.69 15.38 14.43
N LYS A 89 11.04 15.15 13.17
CA LYS A 89 11.51 16.19 12.25
C LYS A 89 10.34 16.83 11.50
N ALA A 90 9.92 18.02 11.93
CA ALA A 90 8.84 18.80 11.32
C ALA A 90 8.90 18.92 9.77
N PRO A 91 10.07 19.06 9.11
CA PRO A 91 10.12 19.11 7.64
C PRO A 91 9.54 17.88 6.92
N TYR A 92 9.44 16.73 7.58
CA TYR A 92 8.84 15.52 6.99
C TYR A 92 7.33 15.44 7.16
N TRP A 93 6.72 16.36 7.92
CA TRP A 93 5.30 16.36 8.26
C TRP A 93 4.65 17.69 7.89
N PRO A 94 4.56 18.02 6.58
CA PRO A 94 4.03 19.31 6.15
C PRO A 94 2.49 19.32 6.23
N GLN A 95 1.90 20.51 6.42
CA GLN A 95 0.45 20.75 6.44
C GLN A 95 -0.33 19.77 7.35
N ASP A 96 -1.36 19.09 6.81
CA ASP A 96 -2.23 18.17 7.52
C ASP A 96 -1.46 16.99 8.15
N ALA A 97 -0.32 16.59 7.56
CA ALA A 97 0.54 15.56 8.12
C ALA A 97 1.14 16.01 9.46
N GLY A 98 1.47 17.30 9.60
CA GLY A 98 1.98 17.90 10.83
C GLY A 98 0.91 17.96 11.93
N VAL A 99 -0.32 18.33 11.56
CA VAL A 99 -1.48 18.33 12.48
C VAL A 99 -1.75 16.91 12.99
N TRP A 100 -1.78 15.93 12.09
CA TRP A 100 -1.92 14.53 12.45
C TRP A 100 -0.78 14.07 13.36
N ARG A 101 0.48 14.39 13.00
CA ARG A 101 1.65 13.96 13.75
C ARG A 101 1.66 14.49 15.17
N ALA A 102 1.27 15.75 15.37
CA ALA A 102 1.17 16.39 16.69
C ALA A 102 0.11 15.75 17.60
N GLN A 103 -0.94 15.16 17.02
CA GLN A 103 -1.98 14.44 17.76
C GLN A 103 -1.67 12.95 17.95
N SER A 104 -0.71 12.40 17.18
CA SER A 104 -0.37 10.99 17.25
C SER A 104 0.51 10.69 18.47
N PRO A 105 0.07 9.80 19.38
CA PRO A 105 0.80 9.49 20.61
C PRO A 105 2.05 8.63 20.40
N HIS A 106 2.23 8.05 19.20
CA HIS A 106 3.32 7.13 18.90
C HIS A 106 4.25 7.72 17.85
N ALA A 107 5.55 7.46 18.00
CA ALA A 107 6.61 7.80 17.05
C ALA A 107 6.96 6.61 16.13
N HIS A 108 5.98 5.75 15.85
CA HIS A 108 6.11 4.57 15.00
C HIS A 108 4.71 4.17 14.48
N PRO A 109 4.62 3.26 13.49
CA PRO A 109 3.33 2.81 12.97
C PRO A 109 2.45 2.18 14.06
N GLN A 110 1.13 2.32 13.92
CA GLN A 110 0.18 1.97 14.99
C GLN A 110 0.26 0.49 15.44
N GLN A 111 0.53 -0.41 14.52
CA GLN A 111 0.61 -1.86 14.78
C GLN A 111 2.04 -2.33 15.02
N TRP A 112 2.93 -1.43 15.42
CA TRP A 112 4.31 -1.73 15.79
C TRP A 112 4.49 -1.48 17.29
N ARG A 113 5.48 -2.13 17.89
CA ARG A 113 5.90 -1.85 19.26
C ARG A 113 7.34 -2.29 19.49
N ARG A 114 7.93 -1.81 20.58
CA ARG A 114 9.17 -2.37 21.14
C ARG A 114 8.86 -3.54 22.06
N ALA A 115 9.56 -4.66 21.88
CA ALA A 115 9.64 -5.71 22.89
C ALA A 115 10.45 -5.22 24.11
N PRO A 116 10.35 -5.88 25.28
CA PRO A 116 11.15 -5.53 26.46
C PRO A 116 12.67 -5.46 26.19
N GLY A 117 13.19 -6.24 25.25
CA GLY A 117 14.60 -6.22 24.83
C GLY A 117 14.97 -5.09 23.85
N GLY A 118 14.02 -4.25 23.43
CA GLY A 118 14.24 -3.16 22.49
C GLY A 118 14.06 -3.55 21.01
N ASP A 119 13.85 -4.81 20.67
CA ASP A 119 13.59 -5.21 19.28
C ASP A 119 12.19 -4.77 18.82
N TRP A 120 12.07 -4.45 17.53
CA TRP A 120 10.77 -4.16 16.92
C TRP A 120 9.91 -5.41 16.79
N GLN A 121 8.63 -5.26 17.10
CA GLN A 121 7.59 -6.22 16.79
C GLN A 121 6.49 -5.57 15.96
N VAL A 122 5.89 -6.35 15.08
CA VAL A 122 4.70 -5.98 14.31
C VAL A 122 3.53 -6.89 14.70
N ARG A 123 2.33 -6.33 14.76
CA ARG A 123 1.11 -7.09 14.98
C ARG A 123 0.78 -7.90 13.74
N TRP A 124 0.64 -9.20 13.92
CA TRP A 124 0.15 -10.13 12.92
C TRP A 124 -1.08 -10.82 13.51
N PHE A 125 -2.27 -10.31 13.18
CA PHE A 125 -3.54 -10.80 13.74
C PHE A 125 -3.56 -10.74 15.29
N ASP A 126 -3.68 -11.89 15.95
CA ASP A 126 -3.70 -12.05 17.40
C ASP A 126 -2.29 -12.04 18.04
N GLN A 127 -1.24 -12.09 17.22
CA GLN A 127 0.14 -12.26 17.66
C GLN A 127 0.98 -11.00 17.47
N TRP A 128 1.93 -10.79 18.38
CA TRP A 128 3.06 -9.90 18.15
C TRP A 128 4.24 -10.73 17.69
N ARG A 129 4.79 -10.40 16.53
CA ARG A 129 5.92 -11.13 15.93
C ARG A 129 7.11 -10.20 15.79
N ALA A 130 8.31 -10.77 15.87
CA ALA A 130 9.53 -10.03 15.53
C ALA A 130 9.39 -9.41 14.13
N LEU A 131 9.85 -8.17 13.99
CA LEU A 131 9.86 -7.46 12.72
C LEU A 131 10.83 -8.15 11.76
N ASP A 132 10.31 -8.78 10.71
CA ASP A 132 11.15 -9.27 9.61
C ASP A 132 11.53 -8.08 8.72
N GLU A 133 12.82 -7.72 8.69
CA GLU A 133 13.32 -6.58 7.94
C GLU A 133 13.07 -6.69 6.43
N GLN A 134 12.89 -7.91 5.92
CA GLN A 134 12.61 -8.20 4.51
C GLN A 134 11.10 -8.25 4.20
N ALA A 135 10.22 -8.20 5.20
CA ALA A 135 8.79 -8.04 4.96
C ALA A 135 8.46 -6.62 4.47
N PRO A 136 7.31 -6.39 3.79
CA PRO A 136 6.86 -5.04 3.51
C PRO A 136 6.56 -4.27 4.81
N ALA A 137 6.82 -2.97 4.80
CA ALA A 137 6.31 -2.08 5.84
C ALA A 137 4.76 -2.06 5.76
N MET A 138 4.11 -2.47 6.85
CA MET A 138 2.65 -2.57 6.94
C MET A 138 2.11 -1.69 8.06
N HIS A 139 0.81 -1.37 7.97
CA HIS A 139 0.09 -0.53 8.93
C HIS A 139 0.63 0.90 9.04
N ILE A 140 1.23 1.38 7.95
CA ILE A 140 1.59 2.78 7.75
C ILE A 140 0.45 3.49 7.03
N ASN A 141 0.17 4.73 7.43
CA ASN A 141 -0.80 5.59 6.77
C ASN A 141 -0.13 6.44 5.66
N ALA A 142 -0.94 7.21 4.92
CA ALA A 142 -0.45 8.03 3.82
C ALA A 142 0.53 9.14 4.26
N PHE A 143 0.33 9.75 5.43
CA PHE A 143 1.24 10.75 5.98
C PHE A 143 2.59 10.14 6.36
N GLU A 144 2.58 8.97 7.00
CA GLU A 144 3.79 8.21 7.33
C GLU A 144 4.56 7.79 6.08
N ALA A 145 3.86 7.31 5.05
CA ALA A 145 4.48 6.96 3.77
C ALA A 145 5.11 8.19 3.09
N GLN A 146 4.43 9.34 3.10
CA GLN A 146 4.96 10.59 2.56
C GLN A 146 6.17 11.10 3.37
N ALA A 147 6.13 11.04 4.71
CA ALA A 147 7.22 11.44 5.58
C ALA A 147 8.47 10.57 5.34
N TYR A 148 8.30 9.25 5.18
CA TYR A 148 9.38 8.35 4.78
C TYR A 148 9.99 8.76 3.44
N CYS A 149 9.16 9.08 2.45
CA CYS A 149 9.64 9.54 1.15
C CYS A 149 10.49 10.80 1.30
N LEU A 150 10.01 11.82 2.03
CA LEU A 150 10.74 13.07 2.25
C LEU A 150 12.08 12.83 2.95
N TRP A 151 12.10 11.99 3.99
CA TRP A 151 13.34 11.60 4.68
C TRP A 151 14.34 10.91 3.76
N ALA A 152 13.85 10.02 2.88
CA ALA A 152 14.69 9.29 1.94
C ALA A 152 15.15 10.14 0.74
N GLY A 153 14.70 11.41 0.63
CA GLY A 153 14.96 12.27 -0.53
C GLY A 153 14.13 11.88 -1.76
N ARG A 154 12.91 11.41 -1.52
CA ARG A 154 12.05 10.75 -2.49
C ARG A 154 10.59 11.26 -2.44
N ARG A 155 9.69 10.69 -3.26
CA ARG A 155 8.24 10.98 -3.27
C ARG A 155 7.40 9.72 -3.56
N LEU A 156 6.10 9.82 -3.29
CA LEU A 156 5.11 8.84 -3.72
C LEU A 156 4.81 8.97 -5.22
N PRO A 157 4.53 7.87 -5.94
CA PRO A 157 4.04 7.92 -7.31
C PRO A 157 2.60 8.41 -7.34
N SER A 158 2.24 9.11 -8.40
CA SER A 158 0.84 9.33 -8.76
C SER A 158 0.18 8.02 -9.19
N ALA A 159 -1.15 7.98 -9.18
CA ALA A 159 -1.89 6.82 -9.66
C ALA A 159 -1.56 6.49 -11.14
N SER A 160 -1.37 7.52 -11.97
CA SER A 160 -1.02 7.37 -13.39
C SER A 160 0.36 6.77 -13.61
N GLU A 161 1.36 7.21 -12.83
CA GLU A 161 2.72 6.65 -12.85
C GLU A 161 2.71 5.19 -12.39
N TRP A 162 1.96 4.90 -11.32
CA TRP A 162 1.84 3.54 -10.79
C TRP A 162 1.17 2.58 -11.78
N GLY A 163 0.12 3.03 -12.47
CA GLY A 163 -0.60 2.25 -13.48
C GLY A 163 0.26 1.90 -14.70
N THR A 164 1.11 2.84 -15.15
CA THR A 164 1.92 2.69 -16.37
C THR A 164 3.10 1.73 -16.21
N ARG A 165 3.61 1.56 -14.98
CA ARG A 165 4.64 0.56 -14.68
C ARG A 165 4.23 -0.86 -15.11
N ARG A 166 2.94 -1.17 -15.11
CA ARG A 166 2.43 -2.47 -15.54
C ARG A 166 2.31 -2.48 -17.06
N PRO A 167 3.14 -3.21 -17.81
CA PRO A 167 2.85 -3.40 -19.23
C PRO A 167 1.47 -4.06 -19.36
N HIS A 168 0.59 -3.46 -20.16
CA HIS A 168 -0.75 -3.98 -20.50
C HIS A 168 -0.73 -5.45 -20.98
N ALA A 169 0.44 -5.99 -21.30
CA ALA A 169 0.68 -7.34 -21.83
C ALA A 169 0.78 -8.46 -20.77
N GLN A 170 1.00 -8.17 -19.48
CA GLN A 170 0.89 -9.21 -18.43
C GLN A 170 -0.55 -9.30 -17.92
N ARG A 171 -1.40 -9.86 -18.79
CA ARG A 171 -2.73 -10.31 -18.42
C ARG A 171 -2.59 -11.40 -17.36
N PHE A 172 -3.23 -11.22 -16.20
CA PHE A 172 -3.62 -12.36 -15.39
C PHE A 172 -4.68 -13.11 -16.18
N SER A 173 -4.28 -14.17 -16.88
CA SER A 173 -5.23 -15.16 -17.36
C SER A 173 -5.67 -15.96 -16.13
N LEU A 174 -6.74 -15.52 -15.47
CA LEU A 174 -7.53 -16.45 -14.67
C LEU A 174 -8.06 -17.48 -15.66
N GLY A 175 -7.37 -18.61 -15.79
CA GLY A 175 -7.89 -19.77 -16.52
C GLY A 175 -9.28 -20.12 -15.98
N PRO A 176 -10.12 -20.82 -16.75
CA PRO A 176 -11.51 -21.05 -16.40
C PRO A 176 -11.60 -21.92 -15.13
N GLN A 177 -11.65 -21.29 -13.96
CA GLN A 177 -12.11 -21.95 -12.76
C GLN A 177 -13.63 -22.02 -12.91
N ARG A 178 -14.13 -23.22 -13.21
CA ARG A 178 -15.55 -23.55 -13.11
C ARG A 178 -15.99 -23.20 -11.68
N VAL A 179 -16.67 -22.07 -11.54
CA VAL A 179 -17.44 -21.78 -10.33
C VAL A 179 -18.67 -22.65 -10.43
N GLY A 180 -18.70 -23.70 -9.61
CA GLY A 180 -19.90 -24.49 -9.36
C GLY A 180 -21.04 -23.59 -8.89
N ALA A 181 -22.23 -23.97 -9.30
CA ALA A 181 -23.45 -23.20 -9.31
C ALA A 181 -23.90 -22.62 -7.95
N ASP A 182 -24.80 -21.65 -8.07
CA ASP A 182 -25.84 -21.24 -7.12
C ASP A 182 -25.47 -20.29 -5.98
N ILE A 183 -25.51 -18.96 -6.25
CA ILE A 183 -26.20 -17.97 -5.39
C ILE A 183 -26.73 -16.81 -6.27
N GLU A 184 -28.06 -16.71 -6.38
CA GLU A 184 -28.83 -15.61 -7.01
C GLU A 184 -28.77 -14.29 -6.19
N PRO A 185 -29.08 -13.13 -6.80
CA PRO A 185 -28.56 -11.83 -6.41
C PRO A 185 -29.45 -11.09 -5.40
N LEU A 186 -28.85 -10.32 -4.51
CA LEU A 186 -29.56 -9.26 -3.78
C LEU A 186 -28.79 -7.96 -3.84
N CYS A 187 -29.38 -7.05 -4.62
CA CYS A 187 -29.03 -5.67 -4.80
C CYS A 187 -29.84 -4.82 -3.80
N ALA A 188 -29.21 -3.92 -3.04
CA ALA A 188 -29.73 -2.60 -2.58
C ALA A 188 -28.91 -2.03 -1.39
N LEU A 189 -28.11 -0.98 -1.67
CA LEU A 189 -27.95 0.36 -1.02
C LEU A 189 -28.06 0.53 0.54
N PRO A 190 -27.69 1.69 1.18
CA PRO A 190 -27.00 2.91 0.73
C PRO A 190 -25.84 3.41 1.66
N ARG A 191 -25.12 4.44 1.17
CA ARG A 191 -24.43 5.55 1.89
C ARG A 191 -24.07 5.37 3.38
N LEU A 192 -22.77 5.28 3.66
CA LEU A 192 -22.19 5.77 4.91
C LEU A 192 -20.88 6.51 4.63
N CYS A 193 -20.96 7.83 4.80
CA CYS A 193 -19.86 8.77 4.83
C CYS A 193 -19.04 8.63 6.11
N ALA A 194 -17.81 9.18 6.05
CA ALA A 194 -16.97 9.60 7.16
C ALA A 194 -16.21 8.52 7.96
N ARG A 195 -15.12 8.03 7.36
CA ARG A 195 -13.78 7.90 7.99
C ARG A 195 -12.76 7.49 6.91
N PRO A 196 -11.56 8.08 6.84
CA PRO A 196 -10.57 7.67 5.86
C PRO A 196 -10.15 6.24 6.18
N ILE A 197 -10.55 5.31 5.32
CA ILE A 197 -10.10 3.92 5.35
C ILE A 197 -8.59 3.95 5.06
N PRO A 198 -7.72 3.48 5.97
CA PRO A 198 -6.30 3.38 5.67
C PRO A 198 -6.12 2.25 4.66
N ARG A 199 -6.10 2.60 3.37
CA ARG A 199 -5.60 1.70 2.32
C ARG A 199 -4.15 1.39 2.64
N LEU A 200 -3.74 0.13 2.50
CA LEU A 200 -2.35 -0.31 2.51
C LEU A 200 -1.59 0.48 1.44
N PHE A 201 -0.95 1.58 1.83
CA PHE A 201 0.05 2.24 1.01
C PHE A 201 1.34 1.46 1.20
N THR A 202 1.61 0.52 0.29
CA THR A 202 2.97 0.02 0.16
C THR A 202 3.77 1.14 -0.50
N ALA A 203 4.58 1.85 0.30
CA ALA A 203 5.38 2.96 -0.19
C ALA A 203 6.31 2.44 -1.30
N LEU A 204 6.07 2.90 -2.53
CA LEU A 204 7.00 2.79 -3.64
C LEU A 204 7.65 4.16 -3.76
N VAL A 205 8.97 4.20 -3.78
CA VAL A 205 9.70 5.39 -3.36
C VAL A 205 10.70 5.79 -4.45
N TRP A 206 10.63 7.04 -4.90
CA TRP A 206 11.27 7.66 -6.09
C TRP A 206 12.74 8.09 -5.93
N ARG A 207 13.49 8.40 -7.00
CA ARG A 207 14.68 9.28 -6.94
C ARG A 207 14.54 10.38 -8.00
N PRO A 208 14.88 11.66 -7.71
CA PRO A 208 15.11 12.61 -8.78
C PRO A 208 16.38 12.26 -9.57
N PRO A 209 16.46 12.65 -10.85
CA PRO A 209 17.71 12.64 -11.61
C PRO A 209 18.77 13.55 -10.97
#